data_AF-A3CRH7-F1
#
_entry.id   AF-A3CRH7-F1
#
_cell.length_a   1.000
_cell.length_b   1.000
_cell.length_c   1.000
_cell.angle_alpha   90.00
_cell.angle_beta   90.00
_cell.angle_gamma   90.00
#
_symmetry.space_group_name_H-M   'P 1'
#
loop_
_entity.id
_entity.type
_entity.pdbx_description
1 polymer ?
#
loop_
_entity_poly.entity_id
_entity_poly.type
_entity_poly.pdbx_seq_one_letter_code
_entity_poly.pdbx_strand_id
1 'polypeptide(L)'
;MMDLPTLIMETMFTLSGALLYPAIILLLVFVVWTLTALGQFISEYSGRTRNLEQLRDGCRETRALVQARSYGEAAETLATSGSNPLLRSFTGDLAKLLDDDRFSIESEKLLQDYEIRIAAELERLKILTRTAPMLGLMGTLIPLGPALMGLSAGNVETLASNLVIAFSTTVLGLFAGGIAYTIMLTKRRWYLQDLSDMEYVVRMVA
;
A
#
# COMPACT_ATOMS: atom_id res chain seq x y z
N MET A 1 -22.86 18.56 -44.92
CA MET A 1 -23.19 18.19 -43.54
C MET A 1 -22.20 17.11 -43.15
N MET A 2 -21.42 17.28 -42.08
CA MET A 2 -20.57 16.18 -41.60
C MET A 2 -21.48 15.04 -41.14
N ASP A 3 -21.21 13.82 -41.60
CA ASP A 3 -22.02 12.65 -41.25
C ASP A 3 -21.83 12.33 -39.76
N LEU A 4 -22.92 12.05 -39.04
CA LEU A 4 -22.92 11.77 -37.59
C LEU A 4 -21.80 10.79 -37.13
N PRO A 5 -21.49 9.72 -37.87
CA PRO A 5 -20.42 8.79 -37.50
C PRO A 5 -19.01 9.41 -37.54
N THR A 6 -18.74 10.30 -38.50
CA THR A 6 -17.43 10.98 -38.60
C THR A 6 -17.19 11.92 -37.43
N LEU A 7 -18.24 12.63 -36.99
CA LEU A 7 -18.17 13.52 -35.81
C LEU A 7 -17.88 12.72 -34.52
N ILE A 8 -18.49 11.54 -34.37
CA ILE A 8 -18.25 10.66 -33.21
C ILE A 8 -16.81 10.16 -33.20
N MET A 9 -16.29 9.69 -34.34
CA MET A 9 -14.91 9.19 -34.39
C MET A 9 -13.87 10.29 -34.14
N GLU A 10 -14.07 11.49 -34.72
CA GLU A 10 -13.16 12.63 -34.53
C GLU A 10 -13.12 13.10 -33.08
N THR A 11 -14.29 13.19 -32.43
CA THR A 11 -14.39 13.54 -31.01
C THR A 11 -13.75 12.47 -30.13
N MET A 12 -13.98 11.17 -30.37
CA MET A 12 -13.34 10.08 -29.62
C MET A 12 -11.82 10.10 -29.76
N PHE A 13 -11.29 10.31 -30.98
CA PHE A 13 -9.87 10.35 -31.23
C PHE A 13 -9.20 11.53 -30.53
N THR A 14 -9.81 12.72 -30.62
CA THR A 14 -9.31 13.93 -29.97
C THR A 14 -9.31 13.79 -28.46
N LEU A 15 -10.39 13.22 -27.89
CA LEU A 15 -10.54 13.02 -26.46
C LEU A 15 -9.51 12.00 -25.95
N SER A 16 -9.36 10.86 -26.64
CA SER A 16 -8.33 9.85 -26.33
C SER A 16 -6.92 10.44 -26.38
N GLY A 17 -6.59 11.20 -27.43
CA GLY A 17 -5.31 11.89 -27.56
C GLY A 17 -5.05 12.90 -26.44
N ALA A 18 -6.07 13.63 -26.00
CA ALA A 18 -5.97 14.56 -24.88
C ALA A 18 -5.67 13.86 -23.54
N LEU A 19 -6.09 12.60 -23.36
CA LEU A 19 -5.77 11.79 -22.18
C LEU A 19 -4.33 11.25 -22.17
N LEU A 20 -3.59 11.28 -23.28
CA LEU A 20 -2.23 10.73 -23.36
C LEU A 20 -1.26 11.40 -22.37
N TYR A 21 -1.15 12.73 -22.44
CA TYR A 21 -0.22 13.47 -21.59
C TYR A 21 -0.57 13.37 -20.10
N PRO A 22 -1.85 13.55 -19.68
CA PRO A 22 -2.25 13.29 -18.30
C PRO A 22 -1.91 11.87 -17.83
N ALA A 23 -2.13 10.86 -18.67
CA ALA A 23 -1.81 9.46 -18.33
C ALA A 23 -0.32 9.24 -18.13
N ILE A 24 0.53 9.81 -19.01
CA ILE A 24 2.00 9.72 -18.89
C ILE A 24 2.49 10.44 -17.62
N ILE A 25 1.97 11.64 -17.34
CA ILE A 25 2.34 12.38 -16.12
C ILE A 25 1.97 11.58 -14.87
N LEU A 26 0.76 11.03 -14.82
CA LEU A 26 0.29 10.26 -13.67
C LEU A 26 1.09 8.94 -13.52
N LEU A 27 1.47 8.31 -14.63
CA LEU A 27 2.37 7.16 -14.64
C LEU A 27 3.74 7.52 -14.05
N LEU A 28 4.34 8.65 -14.45
CA LEU A 28 5.62 9.09 -13.90
C LEU A 28 5.53 9.37 -12.39
N VAL A 29 4.43 9.97 -11.93
CA VAL A 29 4.17 10.15 -10.49
C VAL A 29 4.10 8.80 -9.78
N PHE A 30 3.42 7.81 -10.36
CA PHE A 30 3.37 6.46 -9.79
C PHE A 30 4.73 5.79 -9.75
N VAL A 31 5.57 5.94 -10.77
CA VAL A 31 6.95 5.42 -10.76
C VAL A 31 7.73 6.02 -9.60
N VAL A 32 7.73 7.35 -9.44
CA VAL A 32 8.42 8.02 -8.33
C VAL A 32 7.88 7.53 -6.98
N TRP A 33 6.55 7.45 -6.84
CA TRP A 33 5.94 6.95 -5.62
C TRP A 33 6.37 5.51 -5.32
N THR A 34 6.35 4.60 -6.30
CA THR A 34 6.79 3.21 -6.09
C THR A 34 8.25 3.10 -5.68
N LEU A 35 9.13 3.95 -6.21
CA LEU A 35 10.54 3.99 -5.79
C LEU A 35 10.70 4.48 -4.35
N THR A 36 9.96 5.51 -3.94
CA THR A 36 9.97 5.98 -2.54
C THR A 36 9.42 4.93 -1.59
N ALA A 37 8.32 4.26 -1.96
CA ALA A 37 7.72 3.17 -1.18
C ALA A 37 8.66 1.97 -1.07
N LEU A 38 9.42 1.66 -2.13
CA LEU A 38 10.44 0.61 -2.12
C LEU A 38 11.58 0.95 -1.16
N GLY A 39 12.06 2.20 -1.17
CA GLY A 39 13.09 2.65 -0.23
C GLY A 39 12.63 2.58 1.24
N GLN A 40 11.40 3.03 1.52
CA GLN A 40 10.78 2.90 2.85
C GLN A 40 10.63 1.43 3.25
N PHE A 41 10.18 0.58 2.33
CA PHE A 41 10.03 -0.85 2.57
C PHE A 41 11.36 -1.53 2.89
N ILE A 42 12.45 -1.19 2.20
CA ILE A 42 13.79 -1.74 2.49
C ILE A 42 14.27 -1.29 3.88
N SER A 43 14.05 -0.03 4.24
CA SER A 43 14.37 0.47 5.58
C SER A 43 13.57 -0.24 6.67
N GLU A 44 12.28 -0.49 6.42
CA GLU A 44 11.40 -1.22 7.34
C GLU A 44 11.80 -2.70 7.43
N TYR A 45 12.15 -3.32 6.31
CA TYR A 45 12.63 -4.71 6.22
C TYR A 45 13.87 -4.94 7.10
N SER A 46 14.84 -4.03 7.05
CA SER A 46 16.08 -4.17 7.80
C SER A 46 15.91 -3.96 9.31
N GLY A 47 14.87 -3.24 9.73
CA GLY A 47 14.62 -2.93 11.15
C GLY A 47 13.76 -3.96 11.88
N ARG A 48 13.04 -4.83 11.16
CA ARG A 48 12.14 -5.81 11.77
C ARG A 48 12.91 -7.06 12.21
N THR A 49 13.30 -7.06 13.49
CA THR A 49 13.69 -8.28 14.20
C THR A 49 12.54 -8.71 15.11
N ARG A 50 11.95 -9.87 14.82
CA ARG A 50 10.86 -10.44 15.63
C ARG A 50 11.45 -11.07 16.89
N ASN A 51 11.28 -10.42 18.04
CA ASN A 51 11.60 -10.99 19.35
C ASN A 51 10.33 -11.52 20.04
N LEU A 52 9.91 -12.73 19.65
CA LEU A 52 8.75 -13.39 20.25
C LEU A 52 8.95 -13.69 21.75
N GLU A 53 10.18 -13.94 22.18
CA GLU A 53 10.50 -14.20 23.59
C GLU A 53 10.24 -12.97 24.47
N GLN A 54 10.73 -11.79 24.07
CA GLN A 54 10.47 -10.54 24.80
C GLN A 54 8.98 -10.22 24.89
N LEU A 55 8.21 -10.46 23.82
CA LEU A 55 6.76 -10.25 23.82
C LEU A 55 6.07 -11.18 24.84
N ARG A 56 6.45 -12.47 24.88
CA ARG A 56 5.86 -13.45 25.80
C ARG A 56 6.19 -13.15 27.25
N ASP A 57 7.45 -12.82 27.53
CA ASP A 57 7.91 -12.52 28.90
C ASP A 57 7.23 -11.25 29.41
N GLY A 58 7.18 -10.20 28.58
CA GLY A 58 6.51 -8.95 28.91
C GLY A 58 5.00 -9.08 29.13
N CYS A 59 4.30 -9.88 28.31
CA CYS A 59 2.88 -10.19 28.55
C CYS A 59 2.66 -10.95 29.87
N ARG A 60 3.55 -11.88 30.20
CA ARG A 60 3.45 -12.68 31.44
C ARG A 60 3.66 -11.80 32.68
N GLU A 61 4.64 -10.91 32.63
CA GLU A 61 4.93 -9.97 33.71
C GLU A 61 3.81 -8.94 33.87
N THR A 62 3.31 -8.39 32.76
CA THR A 62 2.14 -7.50 32.75
C THR A 62 0.94 -8.16 33.43
N ARG A 63 0.64 -9.43 33.09
CA ARG A 63 -0.46 -10.17 33.71
C ARG A 63 -0.27 -10.35 35.22
N ALA A 64 0.96 -10.63 35.67
CA ALA A 64 1.26 -10.74 37.09
C ALA A 64 1.05 -9.41 37.83
N LEU A 65 1.43 -8.29 37.21
CA LEU A 65 1.27 -6.94 37.76
C LEU A 65 -0.20 -6.48 37.79
N VAL A 66 -0.98 -6.83 36.75
CA VAL A 66 -2.44 -6.60 36.73
C VAL A 66 -3.12 -7.39 37.86
N GLN A 67 -2.72 -8.65 38.08
CA GLN A 67 -3.22 -9.45 39.22
C GLN A 67 -2.82 -8.85 40.58
N ALA A 68 -1.65 -8.22 40.66
CA ALA A 68 -1.18 -7.52 41.85
C ALA A 68 -1.83 -6.12 42.06
N ARG A 69 -2.74 -5.68 41.15
CA ARG A 69 -3.35 -4.34 41.12
C ARG A 69 -2.35 -3.18 40.95
N SER A 70 -1.15 -3.47 40.43
CA SER A 70 -0.15 -2.45 40.08
C SER A 70 -0.29 -2.04 38.61
N TYR A 71 -1.39 -1.36 38.28
CA TYR A 71 -1.73 -0.99 36.89
C TYR A 71 -0.70 -0.05 36.24
N GLY A 72 -0.05 0.81 37.02
CA GLY A 72 0.99 1.73 36.52
C GLY A 72 2.25 1.00 36.02
N GLU A 73 2.75 0.02 36.78
CA GLU A 73 3.90 -0.80 36.38
C GLU A 73 3.51 -1.77 35.24
N ALA A 74 2.30 -2.33 35.28
CA ALA A 74 1.78 -3.17 34.20
C ALA A 74 1.72 -2.42 32.85
N ALA A 75 1.29 -1.15 32.87
CA ALA A 75 1.25 -0.30 31.69
C ALA A 75 2.65 -0.02 31.10
N GLU A 76 3.65 0.19 31.95
CA GLU A 76 5.03 0.45 31.53
C GLU A 76 5.71 -0.79 30.93
N THR A 77 5.56 -1.95 31.57
CA THR A 77 6.08 -3.23 31.07
C THR A 77 5.44 -3.60 29.73
N LEU A 78 4.12 -3.38 29.59
CA LEU A 78 3.42 -3.66 28.34
C LEU A 78 3.85 -2.73 27.19
N ALA A 79 4.03 -1.43 27.49
CA ALA A 79 4.46 -0.45 26.49
C ALA A 79 5.89 -0.70 25.98
N THR A 80 6.75 -1.32 26.79
CA THR A 80 8.13 -1.68 26.42
C THR A 80 8.27 -3.05 25.76
N SER A 81 7.23 -3.90 25.83
CA SER A 81 7.20 -5.25 25.25
C SER A 81 7.02 -5.28 23.73
N GLY A 82 6.60 -4.18 23.10
CA GLY A 82 6.32 -4.11 21.67
C GLY A 82 7.59 -4.09 20.82
N SER A 83 7.86 -5.17 20.08
CA SER A 83 9.07 -5.30 19.23
C SER A 83 8.99 -4.52 17.91
N ASN A 84 7.79 -4.29 17.37
CA ASN A 84 7.55 -3.54 16.14
C ASN A 84 6.93 -2.17 16.44
N PRO A 85 7.14 -1.14 15.60
CA PRO A 85 6.55 0.19 15.80
C PRO A 85 5.02 0.14 15.92
N LEU A 86 4.39 -0.70 15.10
CA LEU A 86 2.94 -0.89 15.06
C LEU A 86 2.44 -1.61 16.33
N LEU A 87 3.12 -2.67 16.76
CA LEU A 87 2.84 -3.34 18.04
C LEU A 87 3.04 -2.42 19.24
N ARG A 88 4.10 -1.61 19.25
CA ARG A 88 4.39 -0.66 20.33
C ARG A 88 3.31 0.42 20.45
N SER A 89 2.76 0.88 19.33
CA SER A 89 1.63 1.80 19.35
C SER A 89 0.38 1.12 19.94
N PHE A 90 0.11 -0.12 19.56
CA PHE A 90 -1.02 -0.90 20.07
C PHE A 90 -0.88 -1.19 21.56
N THR A 91 0.28 -1.67 22.03
CA THR A 91 0.51 -1.97 23.45
C THR A 91 0.44 -0.70 24.30
N GLY A 92 0.91 0.44 23.78
CA GLY A 92 0.78 1.73 24.46
C GLY A 92 -0.67 2.24 24.56
N ASP A 93 -1.50 2.00 23.55
CA ASP A 93 -2.92 2.36 23.60
C ASP A 93 -3.72 1.36 24.47
N LEU A 94 -3.37 0.07 24.44
CA LEU A 94 -3.93 -0.95 25.32
C LEU A 94 -3.59 -0.68 26.79
N ALA A 95 -2.36 -0.23 27.07
CA ALA A 95 -1.91 0.09 28.42
C ALA A 95 -2.75 1.19 29.09
N LYS A 96 -3.28 2.16 28.32
CA LYS A 96 -4.15 3.22 28.87
C LYS A 96 -5.54 2.71 29.26
N LEU A 97 -5.95 1.56 28.73
CA LEU A 97 -7.26 0.97 28.97
C LEU A 97 -7.25 0.03 30.20
N LEU A 98 -6.07 -0.32 30.74
CA LEU A 98 -5.89 -1.29 31.83
C LEU A 98 -6.66 -0.94 33.13
N ASP A 99 -6.95 0.34 33.36
CA ASP A 99 -7.67 0.85 34.55
C ASP A 99 -9.20 1.01 34.32
N ASP A 100 -9.69 0.71 33.11
CA ASP A 100 -11.12 0.81 32.78
C ASP A 100 -11.85 -0.50 33.12
N ASP A 101 -12.97 -0.42 33.84
CA ASP A 101 -13.87 -1.56 34.13
C ASP A 101 -14.35 -2.29 32.85
N ARG A 102 -14.27 -1.63 31.69
CA ARG A 102 -14.66 -2.19 30.39
C ARG A 102 -13.47 -2.64 29.52
N PHE A 103 -12.31 -2.89 30.14
CA PHE A 103 -11.08 -3.29 29.45
C PHE A 103 -11.31 -4.34 28.33
N SER A 104 -12.05 -5.41 28.60
CA SER A 104 -12.31 -6.48 27.63
C SER A 104 -13.07 -6.04 26.37
N ILE A 105 -13.96 -5.05 26.47
CA ILE A 105 -14.74 -4.55 25.33
C ILE A 105 -13.90 -3.53 24.54
N GLU A 106 -13.24 -2.62 25.25
CA GLU A 106 -12.42 -1.58 24.61
C GLU A 106 -11.15 -2.17 23.96
N SER A 107 -10.57 -3.23 24.52
CA SER A 107 -9.41 -3.93 23.92
C SER A 107 -9.76 -4.61 22.60
N GLU A 108 -10.95 -5.23 22.52
CA GLU A 108 -11.46 -5.86 21.30
C GLU A 108 -11.75 -4.81 20.22
N LYS A 109 -12.39 -3.70 20.61
CA LYS A 109 -12.62 -2.58 19.70
C LYS A 109 -11.31 -1.97 19.19
N LEU A 110 -10.32 -1.79 20.07
CA LEU A 110 -8.99 -1.30 19.68
C LEU A 110 -8.33 -2.23 18.67
N LEU A 111 -8.41 -3.55 18.87
CA LEU A 111 -7.89 -4.54 17.91
C LEU A 111 -8.55 -4.38 16.53
N GLN A 112 -9.87 -4.23 16.49
CA GLN A 112 -10.63 -4.01 15.25
C GLN A 112 -10.22 -2.70 14.54
N ASP A 113 -10.04 -1.61 15.29
CA ASP A 113 -9.60 -0.33 14.72
C ASP A 113 -8.21 -0.44 14.07
N TYR A 114 -7.31 -1.23 14.67
CA TYR A 114 -5.99 -1.53 14.10
C TYR A 114 -6.08 -2.43 12.87
N GLU A 115 -6.96 -3.43 12.85
CA GLU A 115 -7.22 -4.26 11.67
C GLU A 115 -7.71 -3.42 10.48
N ILE A 116 -8.66 -2.51 10.71
CA ILE A 116 -9.16 -1.57 9.69
C ILE A 116 -8.03 -0.67 9.17
N ARG A 117 -7.19 -0.15 10.07
CA ARG A 117 -6.05 0.71 9.69
C ARG A 117 -5.06 -0.03 8.80
N ILE A 118 -4.71 -1.27 9.16
CA ILE A 118 -3.83 -2.15 8.38
C ILE A 118 -4.45 -2.41 6.99
N ALA A 119 -5.75 -2.72 6.94
CA ALA A 119 -6.44 -2.99 5.69
C ALA A 119 -6.42 -1.77 4.75
N ALA A 120 -6.67 -0.57 5.28
CA ALA A 120 -6.64 0.68 4.52
C ALA A 120 -5.24 1.01 3.97
N GLU A 121 -4.17 0.70 4.71
CA GLU A 121 -2.80 0.89 4.21
C GLU A 121 -2.50 -0.06 3.04
N LEU A 122 -2.87 -1.34 3.15
CA LEU A 122 -2.69 -2.33 2.08
C LEU A 122 -3.54 -2.03 0.84
N GLU A 123 -4.72 -1.40 1.02
CA GLU A 123 -5.59 -1.03 -0.08
C GLU A 123 -4.95 -0.01 -1.03
N ARG A 124 -4.22 0.97 -0.50
CA ARG A 124 -3.49 1.97 -1.32
C ARG A 124 -2.48 1.30 -2.25
N LEU A 125 -1.71 0.35 -1.72
CA LEU A 125 -0.77 -0.44 -2.51
C LEU A 125 -1.52 -1.29 -3.55
N LYS A 126 -2.64 -1.91 -3.16
CA LYS A 126 -3.47 -2.72 -4.08
C LYS A 126 -3.99 -1.91 -5.27
N ILE A 127 -4.46 -0.68 -5.04
CA ILE A 127 -4.88 0.22 -6.13
C ILE A 127 -3.69 0.45 -7.07
N LEU A 128 -2.53 0.84 -6.53
CA LEU A 128 -1.32 1.10 -7.31
C LEU A 128 -0.86 -0.09 -8.16
N THR A 129 -0.94 -1.33 -7.62
CA THR A 129 -0.59 -2.55 -8.37
C THR A 129 -1.42 -2.78 -9.62
N ARG A 130 -2.67 -2.30 -9.63
CA ARG A 130 -3.60 -2.48 -10.75
C ARG A 130 -3.59 -1.28 -11.68
N THR A 131 -3.58 -0.07 -11.14
CA THR A 131 -3.69 1.15 -11.94
C THR A 131 -2.41 1.47 -12.70
N ALA A 132 -1.22 1.18 -12.16
CA ALA A 132 0.04 1.47 -12.85
C ALA A 132 0.20 0.68 -14.18
N PRO A 133 -0.03 -0.64 -14.23
CA PRO A 133 -0.04 -1.37 -15.51
C PRO A 133 -1.13 -0.90 -16.48
N MET A 134 -2.33 -0.55 -15.97
CA MET A 134 -3.42 -0.04 -16.80
C MET A 134 -3.05 1.29 -17.48
N LEU A 135 -2.41 2.21 -16.77
CA LEU A 135 -1.91 3.47 -17.34
C LEU A 135 -0.80 3.23 -18.36
N GLY A 136 0.10 2.28 -18.10
CA GLY A 136 1.12 1.88 -19.06
C GLY A 136 0.54 1.35 -20.36
N LEU A 137 -0.53 0.55 -20.28
CA LEU A 137 -1.28 0.02 -21.41
C LEU A 137 -2.06 1.12 -22.15
N MET A 138 -2.69 2.07 -21.46
CA MET A 138 -3.28 3.25 -22.10
C MET A 138 -2.24 4.05 -22.88
N GLY A 139 -1.04 4.21 -22.30
CA GLY A 139 0.10 4.85 -22.95
C GLY A 139 0.56 4.18 -24.25
N THR A 140 0.16 2.93 -24.53
CA THR A 140 0.44 2.28 -25.82
C THR A 140 -0.69 2.40 -26.82
N LEU A 141 -1.92 2.21 -26.36
CA LEU A 141 -3.07 2.16 -27.24
C LEU A 141 -3.39 3.53 -27.84
N ILE A 142 -3.17 4.61 -27.08
CA ILE A 142 -3.47 5.98 -27.54
C ILE A 142 -2.52 6.43 -28.68
N PRO A 143 -1.17 6.36 -28.55
CA PRO A 143 -0.27 6.81 -29.61
C PRO A 143 -0.22 5.86 -30.82
N LEU A 144 -0.76 4.64 -30.72
CA LEU A 144 -0.80 3.70 -31.84
C LEU A 144 -1.69 4.20 -33.00
N GLY A 145 -2.75 4.95 -32.72
CA GLY A 145 -3.56 5.61 -33.75
C GLY A 145 -2.76 6.59 -34.61
N PRO A 146 -2.15 7.65 -34.02
CA PRO A 146 -1.22 8.54 -34.70
C PRO A 146 -0.08 7.81 -35.42
N ALA A 147 0.47 6.75 -34.82
CA ALA A 147 1.57 5.98 -35.39
C ALA A 147 1.18 5.29 -36.72
N LEU A 148 0.02 4.63 -36.76
CA LEU A 148 -0.48 3.97 -37.97
C LEU A 148 -0.87 4.98 -39.07
N MET A 149 -1.39 6.15 -38.70
CA MET A 149 -1.63 7.24 -39.66
C MET A 149 -0.32 7.82 -40.21
N GLY A 150 0.72 7.95 -39.39
CA GLY A 150 2.06 8.34 -39.84
C GLY A 150 2.63 7.34 -40.84
N LEU A 151 2.44 6.03 -40.60
CA LEU A 151 2.86 4.97 -41.52
C LEU A 151 2.14 5.05 -42.87
N SER A 152 0.82 5.25 -42.88
CA SER A 152 0.07 5.37 -44.14
C SER A 152 0.48 6.59 -44.97
N ALA A 153 0.99 7.64 -44.31
CA ALA A 153 1.57 8.84 -44.94
C ALA A 153 3.06 8.67 -45.33
N GLY A 154 3.68 7.51 -45.09
CA GLY A 154 5.11 7.27 -45.35
C GLY A 154 6.07 7.94 -44.37
N ASN A 155 5.56 8.50 -43.26
CA ASN A 155 6.36 9.18 -42.24
C ASN A 155 6.83 8.19 -41.16
N VAL A 156 7.98 7.56 -41.42
CA VAL A 156 8.60 6.58 -40.51
C VAL A 156 9.09 7.21 -39.20
N GLU A 157 9.45 8.49 -39.22
CA GLU A 157 9.93 9.20 -38.02
C GLU A 157 8.81 9.37 -36.98
N THR A 158 7.62 9.77 -37.42
CA THR A 158 6.43 9.89 -36.56
C THR A 158 6.01 8.54 -36.00
N LEU A 159 6.09 7.48 -36.81
CA LEU A 159 5.85 6.11 -36.37
C LEU A 159 6.83 5.71 -35.26
N ALA A 160 8.14 5.92 -35.47
CA ALA A 160 9.17 5.56 -34.51
C ALA A 160 9.02 6.30 -33.18
N SER A 161 8.80 7.62 -33.21
CA SER A 161 8.62 8.44 -32.01
C SER A 161 7.44 7.97 -31.14
N ASN A 162 6.28 7.72 -31.75
CA ASN A 162 5.09 7.25 -31.03
C ASN A 162 5.28 5.84 -30.45
N LEU A 163 6.01 4.96 -31.15
CA LEU A 163 6.33 3.62 -30.64
C LEU A 163 7.29 3.66 -29.45
N VAL A 164 8.28 4.55 -29.45
CA VAL A 164 9.19 4.71 -28.30
C VAL A 164 8.40 5.13 -27.06
N ILE A 165 7.47 6.07 -27.21
CA ILE A 165 6.59 6.49 -26.10
C ILE A 165 5.76 5.29 -25.61
N ALA A 166 5.09 4.58 -26.52
CA ALA A 166 4.26 3.43 -26.19
C ALA A 166 5.03 2.32 -25.44
N PHE A 167 6.19 1.91 -25.94
CA PHE A 167 6.96 0.85 -25.28
C PHE A 167 7.47 1.31 -23.92
N SER A 168 7.93 2.56 -23.82
CA SER A 168 8.41 3.13 -22.55
C SER A 168 7.31 3.17 -21.49
N THR A 169 6.09 3.59 -21.84
CA THR A 169 4.99 3.65 -20.87
C THR A 169 4.59 2.26 -20.36
N THR A 170 4.64 1.23 -21.21
CA THR A 170 4.36 -0.15 -20.79
C THR A 170 5.40 -0.66 -19.81
N VAL A 171 6.67 -0.49 -20.15
CA VAL A 171 7.78 -0.96 -19.32
C VAL A 171 7.70 -0.29 -17.95
N LEU A 172 7.50 1.03 -17.90
CA LEU A 172 7.35 1.77 -16.65
C LEU A 172 6.10 1.37 -15.86
N GLY A 173 4.96 1.15 -16.52
CA GLY A 173 3.71 0.72 -15.86
C GLY A 173 3.80 -0.67 -15.24
N LEU A 174 4.38 -1.64 -15.95
CA LEU A 174 4.63 -2.98 -15.43
C LEU A 174 5.67 -2.96 -14.31
N PHE A 175 6.74 -2.17 -14.45
CA PHE A 175 7.77 -2.05 -13.43
C PHE A 175 7.22 -1.48 -12.12
N ALA A 176 6.49 -0.35 -12.18
CA ALA A 176 5.86 0.26 -11.02
C ALA A 176 4.83 -0.69 -10.37
N GLY A 177 3.96 -1.30 -11.18
CA GLY A 177 2.97 -2.27 -10.69
C GLY A 177 3.61 -3.50 -10.04
N GLY A 178 4.69 -4.03 -10.62
CA GLY A 178 5.41 -5.19 -10.11
C GLY A 178 6.13 -4.92 -8.78
N ILE A 179 6.75 -3.75 -8.63
CA ILE A 179 7.35 -3.31 -7.36
C ILE A 179 6.27 -3.16 -6.29
N ALA A 180 5.19 -2.43 -6.60
CA ALA A 180 4.09 -2.25 -5.66
C ALA A 180 3.51 -3.61 -5.21
N TYR A 181 3.44 -4.59 -6.11
CA TYR A 181 2.89 -5.91 -5.82
C TYR A 181 3.78 -6.70 -4.88
N THR A 182 5.10 -6.65 -5.11
CA THR A 182 6.09 -7.28 -4.24
C THR A 182 6.05 -6.71 -2.81
N ILE A 183 5.97 -5.38 -2.70
CA ILE A 183 5.83 -4.68 -1.41
C ILE A 183 4.53 -5.10 -0.73
N MET A 184 3.41 -5.07 -1.44
CA MET A 184 2.09 -5.45 -0.92
C MET A 184 2.09 -6.89 -0.38
N LEU A 185 2.67 -7.83 -1.12
CA LEU A 185 2.71 -9.24 -0.70
C LEU A 185 3.51 -9.41 0.60
N THR A 186 4.62 -8.71 0.73
CA THR A 186 5.48 -8.81 1.91
C THR A 186 4.85 -8.12 3.11
N LYS A 187 4.37 -6.87 2.96
CA LYS A 187 3.67 -6.14 4.03
C LYS A 187 2.43 -6.90 4.52
N ARG A 188 1.67 -7.53 3.61
CA ARG A 188 0.51 -8.35 3.99
C ARG A 188 0.91 -9.48 4.93
N ARG A 189 2.02 -10.18 4.67
CA ARG A 189 2.50 -11.27 5.55
C ARG A 189 2.89 -10.73 6.93
N TRP A 190 3.58 -9.59 6.97
CA TRP A 190 3.99 -8.98 8.23
C TRP A 190 2.83 -8.47 9.07
N TYR A 191 1.88 -7.76 8.47
CA TYR A 191 0.74 -7.23 9.20
C TYR A 191 -0.21 -8.33 9.70
N LEU A 192 -0.33 -9.44 8.97
CA LEU A 192 -1.04 -10.61 9.49
C LEU A 192 -0.36 -11.19 10.74
N GLN A 193 0.97 -11.19 10.75
CA GLN A 193 1.71 -11.64 11.92
C GLN A 193 1.57 -10.64 13.09
N ASP A 194 1.65 -9.33 12.83
CA ASP A 194 1.44 -8.31 13.87
C ASP A 194 0.04 -8.40 14.46
N LEU A 195 -0.99 -8.57 13.63
CA LEU A 195 -2.37 -8.71 14.11
C LEU A 195 -2.52 -9.94 15.00
N SER A 196 -1.90 -11.05 14.62
CA SER A 196 -1.86 -12.26 15.46
C SER A 196 -1.13 -12.02 16.79
N ASP A 197 -0.03 -11.25 16.78
CA ASP A 197 0.70 -10.90 18.00
C ASP A 197 -0.14 -9.93 18.87
N MET A 198 -0.93 -9.01 18.29
CA MET A 198 -1.88 -8.16 19.03
C MET A 198 -3.01 -8.96 19.67
N GLU A 199 -3.63 -9.87 18.92
CA GLU A 199 -4.68 -10.77 19.43
C GLU A 199 -4.16 -11.61 20.60
N TYR A 200 -2.91 -12.08 20.50
CA TYR A 200 -2.23 -12.79 21.59
C TYR A 200 -2.08 -11.92 22.84
N VAL A 201 -1.66 -10.66 22.70
CA VAL A 201 -1.53 -9.71 23.81
C VAL A 201 -2.88 -9.48 24.48
N VAL A 202 -3.93 -9.18 23.70
CA VAL A 202 -5.29 -8.96 24.23
C VAL A 202 -5.75 -10.16 25.05
N ARG A 203 -5.63 -11.38 24.51
CA ARG A 203 -6.06 -12.62 25.18
C ARG A 203 -5.26 -12.98 26.43
N MET A 204 -4.02 -12.51 26.53
CA MET A 204 -3.16 -12.79 27.68
C MET A 204 -3.38 -11.79 28.83
N VAL A 205 -3.73 -10.54 28.50
CA VAL A 205 -3.88 -9.45 29.46
C VAL A 205 -5.33 -9.30 29.95
N ALA A 206 -6.32 -9.60 29.10
CA ALA A 206 -7.74 -9.68 29.47
C ALA A 206 -8.05 -10.90 30.36
#